data_AF-A0A9W9EVY1-F1
#
_entry.id   AF-A0A9W9EVY1-F1
#
_cell.length_a   1.000
_cell.length_b   1.000
_cell.length_c   1.000
_cell.angle_alpha   90.00
_cell.angle_beta   90.00
_cell.angle_gamma   90.00
#
_symmetry.space_group_name_H-M   'P 1'
#
loop_
_entity.id
_entity.type
_entity.pdbx_description
1 polymer ?
#
loop_
_entity_poly.entity_id
_entity_poly.type
_entity_poly.pdbx_seq_one_letter_code
_entity_poly.pdbx_strand_id
1 'polypeptide(L)'
;MTSKTDIPVYHYLDIGRLGRGEVVNLFLKDAGIEVHQARYPWDASWSQQSESLKKQGITRTGKVPSLEYKGRILTQHIPILRYLARDLQRYDGGTNWEKYHVDAVSDIYVDWRAKWVGYLMEASAEYKDQYVVEYYNLMAEYYSDYEGPYLLGEKITYVDFAIFQSMDNDERTGTLPVFYEPRNLETFPL
;
A
#
# COMPACT_ATOMS: atom_id res chain seq x y z
N MET A 1 -9.25 29.85 19.25
CA MET A 1 -9.95 29.58 17.99
C MET A 1 -9.69 28.13 17.64
N THR A 2 -10.64 27.24 17.96
CA THR A 2 -10.60 25.84 17.53
C THR A 2 -10.87 25.81 16.04
N SER A 3 -9.83 25.58 15.22
CA SER A 3 -10.03 25.33 13.78
C SER A 3 -10.97 24.15 13.66
N LYS A 4 -12.01 24.26 12.83
CA LYS A 4 -12.71 23.07 12.32
C LYS A 4 -11.64 22.09 11.85
N THR A 5 -11.57 20.92 12.46
CA THR A 5 -10.79 19.82 11.92
C THR A 5 -11.52 19.40 10.65
N ASP A 6 -11.07 19.91 9.51
CA ASP A 6 -11.57 19.45 8.22
C ASP A 6 -11.25 17.95 8.11
N ILE A 7 -12.29 17.15 7.83
CA ILE A 7 -12.16 15.71 7.62
C ILE A 7 -11.17 15.51 6.47
N PRO A 8 -10.10 14.69 6.64
CA PRO A 8 -9.13 14.44 5.58
C PRO A 8 -9.81 13.97 4.28
N VAL A 9 -9.27 14.37 3.13
CA VAL A 9 -9.78 13.93 1.81
C VAL A 9 -8.78 12.97 1.20
N TYR A 10 -9.23 11.76 0.90
CA TYR A 10 -8.42 10.73 0.28
C TYR A 10 -8.80 10.57 -1.20
N HIS A 11 -7.84 10.86 -2.08
CA HIS A 11 -8.00 10.86 -3.52
C HIS A 11 -7.46 9.58 -4.12
N TYR A 12 -8.32 8.78 -4.76
CA TYR A 12 -7.86 7.60 -5.49
C TYR A 12 -8.77 7.21 -6.66
N LEU A 13 -8.28 6.27 -7.48
CA LEU A 13 -9.07 5.70 -8.55
C LEU A 13 -10.19 4.81 -7.99
N ASP A 14 -11.29 4.73 -8.73
CA ASP A 14 -12.38 3.78 -8.51
C ASP A 14 -12.07 2.45 -9.22
N ILE A 15 -11.12 1.71 -8.64
CA ILE A 15 -10.63 0.42 -9.16
C ILE A 15 -10.76 -0.69 -8.11
N GLY A 16 -11.66 -0.51 -7.15
CA GLY A 16 -11.85 -1.45 -6.03
C GLY A 16 -10.60 -1.59 -5.15
N ARG A 17 -10.31 -2.83 -4.75
CA ARG A 17 -9.21 -3.20 -3.84
C ARG A 17 -7.87 -3.42 -4.57
N LEU A 18 -7.57 -2.62 -5.58
CA LEU A 18 -6.37 -2.81 -6.41
C LEU A 18 -5.38 -1.66 -6.29
N GLY A 19 -4.11 -2.03 -6.34
CA GLY A 19 -3.01 -1.10 -6.53
C GLY A 19 -2.65 -0.26 -5.30
N ARG A 20 -1.95 0.85 -5.56
CA ARG A 20 -1.27 1.66 -4.52
C ARG A 20 -2.21 2.29 -3.52
N GLY A 21 -3.43 2.59 -3.94
CA GLY A 21 -4.38 3.28 -3.09
C GLY A 21 -5.00 2.37 -2.06
N GLU A 22 -5.23 1.09 -2.37
CA GLU A 22 -5.78 0.18 -1.38
C GLU A 22 -4.83 0.00 -0.18
N VAL A 23 -3.51 0.03 -0.40
CA VAL A 23 -2.53 0.07 0.70
C VAL A 23 -2.80 1.22 1.69
N VAL A 24 -3.04 2.42 1.16
CA VAL A 24 -3.34 3.60 1.99
C VAL A 24 -4.73 3.49 2.61
N ASN A 25 -5.71 2.97 1.89
CA ASN A 25 -7.07 2.78 2.37
C ASN A 25 -7.13 1.79 3.55
N LEU A 26 -6.41 0.67 3.48
CA LEU A 26 -6.30 -0.31 4.56
C LEU A 26 -5.64 0.31 5.79
N PHE A 27 -4.53 1.02 5.61
CA PHE A 27 -3.85 1.71 6.71
C PHE A 27 -4.78 2.75 7.37
N LEU A 28 -5.49 3.57 6.60
CA LEU A 28 -6.41 4.58 7.14
C LEU A 28 -7.52 3.94 7.98
N LYS A 29 -8.08 2.81 7.51
CA LYS A 29 -9.10 2.05 8.24
C LYS A 29 -8.55 1.51 9.56
N ASP A 30 -7.40 0.84 9.52
CA ASP A 30 -6.77 0.25 10.69
C ASP A 30 -6.38 1.32 11.73
N ALA A 31 -5.85 2.46 11.26
CA ALA A 31 -5.50 3.60 12.10
C ALA A 31 -6.72 4.36 12.65
N GLY A 32 -7.95 4.02 12.25
CA GLY A 32 -9.17 4.73 12.65
C GLY A 32 -9.26 6.16 12.12
N ILE A 33 -8.59 6.47 11.01
CA ILE A 33 -8.63 7.79 10.37
C ILE A 33 -9.81 7.84 9.41
N GLU A 34 -10.88 8.51 9.84
CA GLU A 34 -12.03 8.80 8.97
C GLU A 34 -11.62 9.78 7.85
N VAL A 35 -11.99 9.47 6.61
CA VAL A 35 -11.68 10.28 5.44
C VAL A 35 -12.90 10.42 4.52
N HIS A 36 -13.00 11.58 3.87
CA HIS A 36 -13.85 11.71 2.69
C HIS A 36 -13.18 11.02 1.49
N GLN A 37 -13.89 10.09 0.86
CA GLN A 37 -13.39 9.29 -0.25
C GLN A 37 -13.66 9.98 -1.59
N ALA A 38 -12.65 10.65 -2.15
CA ALA A 38 -12.72 11.21 -3.50
C ALA A 38 -12.26 10.15 -4.51
N ARG A 39 -13.24 9.51 -5.17
CA ARG A 39 -13.01 8.40 -6.12
C ARG A 39 -13.19 8.85 -7.57
N TYR A 40 -12.22 8.50 -8.41
CA TYR A 40 -12.19 8.90 -9.83
C TYR A 40 -12.28 7.67 -10.74
N PRO A 41 -13.23 7.64 -11.70
CA PRO A 41 -13.29 6.56 -12.68
C PRO A 41 -11.97 6.38 -13.44
N TRP A 42 -11.54 5.13 -13.62
CA TRP A 42 -10.42 4.80 -14.49
C TRP A 42 -10.91 4.56 -15.93
N ASP A 43 -11.32 5.64 -16.59
CA ASP A 43 -11.83 5.64 -17.96
C ASP A 43 -11.20 6.78 -18.81
N ALA A 44 -11.77 7.05 -19.98
CA ALA A 44 -11.29 8.10 -20.87
C ALA A 44 -11.27 9.51 -20.24
N SER A 45 -12.04 9.76 -19.17
CA SER A 45 -12.06 11.03 -18.45
C SER A 45 -10.85 11.21 -17.52
N TRP A 46 -10.13 10.13 -17.17
CA TRP A 46 -9.05 10.18 -16.21
C TRP A 46 -7.95 11.19 -16.58
N SER A 47 -7.60 11.29 -17.87
CA SER A 47 -6.56 12.25 -18.30
C SER A 47 -6.93 13.70 -17.97
N GLN A 48 -8.21 14.06 -18.13
CA GLN A 48 -8.69 15.40 -17.79
C GLN A 48 -8.74 15.61 -16.27
N GLN A 49 -9.20 14.59 -15.53
CA GLN A 49 -9.22 14.62 -14.06
C GLN A 49 -7.81 14.76 -13.48
N SER A 50 -6.85 13.98 -13.97
CA SER A 50 -5.44 14.04 -13.58
C SER A 50 -4.84 15.45 -13.75
N GLU A 51 -5.11 16.11 -14.89
CA GLU A 51 -4.67 17.50 -15.12
C GLU A 51 -5.39 18.51 -14.21
N SER A 52 -6.67 18.29 -13.92
CA SER A 52 -7.40 19.12 -12.94
C SER A 52 -6.78 19.01 -11.54
N LEU A 53 -6.51 17.79 -11.06
CA LEU A 53 -5.88 17.54 -9.77
C LEU A 53 -4.47 18.13 -9.67
N LYS A 54 -3.72 18.17 -10.78
CA LYS A 54 -2.43 18.89 -10.84
C LYS A 54 -2.60 20.38 -10.65
N LYS A 55 -3.53 21.00 -11.37
CA LYS A 55 -3.81 22.44 -11.27
C LYS A 55 -4.29 22.85 -9.88
N GLN A 56 -5.05 21.97 -9.21
CA GLN A 56 -5.51 22.17 -7.83
C GLN A 56 -4.41 21.95 -6.78
N GLY A 57 -3.25 21.42 -7.15
CA GLY A 57 -2.15 21.11 -6.23
C GLY A 57 -2.30 19.79 -5.47
N ILE A 58 -3.37 19.01 -5.72
CA ILE A 58 -3.63 17.71 -5.09
C ILE A 58 -2.57 16.67 -5.46
N THR A 59 -1.98 16.78 -6.65
CA THR A 59 -0.85 15.93 -7.05
C THR A 59 0.11 16.69 -7.95
N ARG A 60 1.42 16.59 -7.67
CA ARG A 60 2.45 17.15 -8.56
C ARG A 60 2.66 16.30 -9.82
N THR A 61 2.39 15.01 -9.73
CA THR A 61 2.72 14.03 -10.78
C THR A 61 1.53 13.69 -11.69
N GLY A 62 0.32 14.16 -11.36
CA GLY A 62 -0.91 13.69 -12.00
C GLY A 62 -1.33 12.29 -11.56
N LYS A 63 -0.65 11.70 -10.58
CA LYS A 63 -0.93 10.36 -10.07
C LYS A 63 -1.56 10.46 -8.68
N VAL A 64 -2.42 9.51 -8.39
CA VAL A 64 -3.01 9.23 -7.08
C VAL A 64 -2.48 7.87 -6.59
N PRO A 65 -2.41 7.57 -5.28
CA PRO A 65 -3.09 8.26 -4.19
C PRO A 65 -2.48 9.59 -3.76
N SER A 66 -3.37 10.48 -3.30
CA SER A 66 -3.05 11.69 -2.53
C SER A 66 -3.96 11.77 -1.30
N LEU A 67 -3.48 12.38 -0.22
CA LEU A 67 -4.24 12.58 1.01
C LEU A 67 -4.10 14.03 1.48
N GLU A 68 -5.22 14.73 1.57
CA GLU A 68 -5.31 16.02 2.26
C GLU A 68 -5.42 15.74 3.76
N TYR A 69 -4.40 16.09 4.54
CA TYR A 69 -4.30 15.76 5.97
C TYR A 69 -3.65 16.89 6.76
N LYS A 70 -4.35 17.42 7.77
CA LYS A 70 -3.88 18.50 8.66
C LYS A 70 -3.29 19.71 7.89
N GLY A 71 -4.00 20.17 6.86
CA GLY A 71 -3.59 21.31 6.03
C GLY A 71 -2.39 21.04 5.11
N ARG A 72 -2.04 19.76 4.88
CA ARG A 72 -0.98 19.34 3.97
C ARG A 72 -1.53 18.38 2.92
N ILE A 73 -0.92 18.37 1.74
CA ILE A 73 -1.19 17.39 0.69
C ILE A 73 -0.04 16.38 0.69
N LEU A 74 -0.35 15.15 1.09
CA LEU A 74 0.58 14.04 1.08
C LEU A 74 0.39 13.27 -0.23
N THR A 75 1.49 12.88 -0.88
CA THR A 75 1.47 12.17 -2.17
C THR A 75 2.40 10.96 -2.12
N GLN A 76 2.16 9.99 -3.00
CA GLN A 76 2.81 8.66 -3.01
C GLN A 76 2.39 7.79 -1.82
N HIS A 77 1.97 6.56 -2.09
CA HIS A 77 1.49 5.63 -1.05
C HIS A 77 2.48 5.37 0.10
N ILE A 78 3.68 4.82 -0.13
CA ILE A 78 4.63 4.53 0.96
C ILE A 78 5.02 5.79 1.76
N PRO A 79 5.35 6.94 1.14
CA PRO A 79 5.56 8.19 1.89
C PRO A 79 4.35 8.66 2.70
N ILE A 80 3.12 8.49 2.21
CA ILE A 80 1.90 8.76 3.00
C ILE A 80 1.89 7.87 4.24
N LEU A 81 2.12 6.56 4.11
CA LEU A 81 2.10 5.65 5.26
C LEU A 81 3.19 5.99 6.29
N ARG A 82 4.44 6.22 5.83
CA ARG A 82 5.55 6.65 6.70
C ARG A 82 5.23 7.95 7.43
N TYR A 83 4.61 8.91 6.74
CA TYR A 83 4.19 10.16 7.37
C TYR A 83 3.16 9.91 8.47
N LEU A 84 2.10 9.15 8.17
CA LEU A 84 1.03 8.85 9.12
C LEU A 84 1.56 8.03 10.31
N ALA A 85 2.40 7.03 10.07
CA ALA A 85 3.02 6.23 11.12
C ALA A 85 3.78 7.10 12.14
N ARG A 86 4.57 8.07 11.65
CA ARG A 86 5.31 9.01 12.50
C ARG A 86 4.39 9.98 13.23
N ASP A 87 3.36 10.49 12.56
CA ASP A 87 2.38 11.42 13.17
C ASP A 87 1.54 10.73 14.26
N LEU A 88 1.22 9.44 14.08
CA LEU A 88 0.49 8.61 15.04
C LEU A 88 1.39 7.98 16.12
N GLN A 89 2.72 8.06 15.93
CA GLN A 89 3.71 7.36 16.76
C GLN A 89 3.44 5.84 16.87
N ARG A 90 2.91 5.24 15.79
CA ARG A 90 2.54 3.82 15.66
C ARG A 90 2.90 3.34 14.24
N TYR A 91 2.92 2.04 13.98
CA TYR A 91 3.16 1.48 12.64
C TYR A 91 4.58 1.69 12.04
N ASP A 92 5.57 2.05 12.84
CA ASP A 92 6.97 2.17 12.40
C ASP A 92 7.89 1.44 13.39
N GLY A 93 9.15 1.23 13.02
CA GLY A 93 10.19 0.73 13.92
C GLY A 93 10.40 1.66 15.12
N GLY A 94 10.58 1.09 16.31
CA GLY A 94 10.89 1.81 17.54
C GLY A 94 12.37 2.21 17.63
N THR A 95 13.25 1.42 17.02
CA THR A 95 14.71 1.68 16.96
C THR A 95 15.14 2.04 15.54
N ASN A 96 16.36 2.58 15.39
CA ASN A 96 16.92 2.84 14.05
C ASN A 96 17.08 1.54 13.24
N TRP A 97 17.38 0.42 13.91
CA TRP A 97 17.49 -0.89 13.27
C TRP A 97 16.14 -1.39 12.76
N GLU A 98 15.10 -1.32 13.58
CA GLU A 98 13.74 -1.70 13.17
C GLU A 98 13.24 -0.81 12.01
N LYS A 99 13.50 0.50 12.06
CA LYS A 99 13.14 1.42 10.97
C LYS A 99 13.84 1.05 9.67
N TYR A 100 15.14 0.76 9.74
CA TYR A 100 15.90 0.27 8.59
C TYR A 100 15.28 -0.99 8.00
N HIS A 101 14.89 -1.94 8.85
CA HIS A 101 14.28 -3.19 8.41
C HIS A 101 12.94 -2.97 7.70
N VAL A 102 12.06 -2.14 8.27
CA VAL A 102 10.77 -1.75 7.65
C VAL A 102 11.00 -0.99 6.33
N ASP A 103 12.01 -0.11 6.27
CA ASP A 103 12.37 0.62 5.06
C ASP A 103 12.85 -0.33 3.96
N ALA A 104 13.74 -1.28 4.27
CA ALA A 104 14.27 -2.26 3.33
C ALA A 104 13.16 -3.10 2.68
N VAL A 105 12.26 -3.67 3.49
CA VAL A 105 11.12 -4.44 2.97
C VAL A 105 10.19 -3.58 2.12
N SER A 106 10.01 -2.30 2.50
CA SER A 106 9.16 -1.40 1.72
C SER A 106 9.73 -1.05 0.35
N ASP A 107 11.05 -0.96 0.22
CA ASP A 107 11.72 -0.73 -1.06
C ASP A 107 11.62 -1.97 -1.95
N ILE A 108 11.79 -3.17 -1.39
CA ILE A 108 11.58 -4.44 -2.12
C ILE A 108 10.12 -4.57 -2.61
N TYR A 109 9.14 -4.20 -1.79
CA TYR A 109 7.75 -4.11 -2.21
C TYR A 109 7.56 -3.11 -3.37
N VAL A 110 8.24 -1.96 -3.35
CA VAL A 110 8.15 -0.97 -4.43
C VAL A 110 8.70 -1.55 -5.74
N ASP A 111 9.76 -2.35 -5.70
CA ASP A 111 10.30 -3.06 -6.86
C ASP A 111 9.32 -4.10 -7.41
N TRP A 112 8.74 -4.94 -6.53
CA TRP A 112 7.65 -5.84 -6.89
C TRP A 112 6.50 -5.07 -7.55
N ARG A 113 6.10 -3.96 -6.94
CA ARG A 113 4.97 -3.17 -7.42
C ARG A 113 5.26 -2.54 -8.78
N ALA A 114 6.50 -2.18 -9.08
CA ALA A 114 6.91 -1.69 -10.39
C ALA A 114 6.78 -2.79 -11.45
N LYS A 115 7.25 -4.01 -11.16
CA LYS A 115 7.09 -5.15 -12.07
C LYS A 115 5.64 -5.57 -12.25
N TRP A 116 4.87 -5.70 -11.16
CA TRP A 116 3.47 -6.13 -11.18
C TRP A 116 2.60 -5.27 -12.13
N VAL A 117 2.79 -3.95 -12.17
CA VAL A 117 2.05 -3.10 -13.12
C VAL A 117 2.31 -3.44 -14.57
N GLY A 118 3.52 -3.87 -14.92
CA GLY A 118 3.86 -4.29 -16.28
C GLY A 118 3.11 -5.53 -16.74
N TYR A 119 2.59 -6.33 -15.80
CA TYR A 119 1.94 -7.62 -16.05
C TYR A 119 0.45 -7.64 -15.69
N LEU A 120 -0.16 -6.46 -15.48
CA LEU A 120 -1.58 -6.32 -15.12
C LEU A 120 -2.56 -6.91 -16.15
N MET A 121 -2.24 -6.80 -17.44
CA MET A 121 -3.12 -7.26 -18.53
C MET A 121 -2.83 -8.72 -18.91
N GLU A 122 -1.55 -9.07 -19.00
CA GLU A 122 -1.10 -10.40 -19.38
C GLU A 122 0.21 -10.69 -18.67
N ALA A 123 0.19 -11.68 -17.77
CA ALA A 123 1.34 -12.10 -17.00
C ALA A 123 2.09 -13.25 -17.70
N SER A 124 3.41 -13.08 -17.90
CA SER A 124 4.25 -14.13 -18.48
C SER A 124 4.48 -15.28 -17.49
N ALA A 125 4.82 -16.47 -18.02
CA ALA A 125 5.24 -17.61 -17.19
C ALA A 125 6.48 -17.26 -16.36
N GLU A 126 7.47 -16.57 -16.93
CA GLU A 126 8.65 -16.10 -16.20
C GLU A 126 8.29 -15.19 -15.01
N TYR A 127 7.33 -14.28 -15.19
CA TYR A 127 6.86 -13.45 -14.09
C TYR A 127 6.25 -14.30 -12.97
N LYS A 128 5.31 -15.20 -13.31
CA LYS A 128 4.59 -16.01 -12.33
C LYS A 128 5.48 -17.04 -11.62
N ASP A 129 6.21 -17.81 -12.41
CA ASP A 129 6.88 -19.04 -11.96
C ASP A 129 8.29 -18.77 -11.42
N GLN A 130 8.86 -17.60 -11.73
CA GLN A 130 10.17 -17.20 -11.23
C GLN A 130 10.09 -15.94 -10.37
N TYR A 131 9.74 -14.79 -10.95
CA TYR A 131 9.87 -13.52 -10.23
C TYR A 131 8.98 -13.43 -8.99
N VAL A 132 7.71 -13.81 -9.11
CA VAL A 132 6.77 -13.75 -7.98
C VAL A 132 7.15 -14.76 -6.91
N VAL A 133 7.61 -15.97 -7.29
CA VAL A 133 8.14 -16.98 -6.36
C VAL A 133 9.36 -16.47 -5.60
N GLU A 134 10.34 -15.90 -6.30
CA GLU A 134 11.54 -15.30 -5.69
C GLU A 134 11.18 -14.17 -4.72
N TYR A 135 10.23 -13.31 -5.10
CA TYR A 135 9.74 -12.24 -4.24
C TYR A 135 9.16 -12.78 -2.92
N TYR A 136 8.25 -13.76 -2.98
CA TYR A 136 7.62 -14.29 -1.77
C TYR A 136 8.54 -15.18 -0.93
N ASN A 137 9.51 -15.88 -1.53
CA ASN A 137 10.56 -16.56 -0.77
C ASN A 137 11.39 -15.53 0.03
N LEU A 138 11.77 -14.42 -0.60
CA LEU A 138 12.48 -13.35 0.09
C LEU A 138 11.62 -12.72 1.21
N MET A 139 10.32 -12.50 0.97
CA MET A 139 9.42 -12.03 2.04
C MET A 139 9.33 -13.04 3.18
N ALA A 140 9.27 -14.34 2.90
CA ALA A 140 9.26 -15.37 3.94
C ALA A 140 10.54 -15.36 4.77
N GLU A 141 11.71 -15.10 4.19
CA GLU A 141 12.96 -14.91 4.93
C GLU A 141 12.87 -13.72 5.89
N TYR A 142 12.49 -12.54 5.39
CA TYR A 142 12.33 -11.33 6.24
C TYR A 142 11.31 -11.53 7.38
N TYR A 143 10.16 -12.14 7.08
CA TYR A 143 9.11 -12.40 8.08
C TYR A 143 9.44 -13.56 9.02
N SER A 144 10.56 -14.28 8.81
CA SER A 144 11.04 -15.32 9.72
C SER A 144 12.02 -14.81 10.79
N ASP A 145 12.51 -13.57 10.67
CA ASP A 145 13.46 -12.97 11.62
C ASP A 145 12.85 -12.74 13.01
N TYR A 146 11.51 -12.66 13.11
CA TYR A 146 10.77 -12.45 14.35
C TYR A 146 9.59 -13.41 14.45
N GLU A 147 9.32 -13.92 15.66
CA GLU A 147 8.09 -14.66 15.93
C GLU A 147 6.90 -13.68 15.97
N GLY A 148 5.87 -13.97 15.17
CA GLY A 148 4.63 -13.22 15.13
C GLY A 148 4.08 -13.07 13.70
N PRO A 149 2.91 -12.44 13.53
CA PRO A 149 2.26 -12.33 12.23
C PRO A 149 2.76 -11.16 11.36
N TYR A 150 3.56 -10.25 11.92
CA TYR A 150 4.04 -9.04 11.22
C TYR A 150 5.56 -9.03 11.08
N LEU A 151 6.07 -8.12 10.25
CA LEU A 151 7.50 -8.00 9.98
C LEU A 151 8.35 -7.83 11.26
N LEU A 152 7.81 -7.15 12.27
CA LEU A 152 8.46 -6.95 13.57
C LEU A 152 7.78 -7.77 14.68
N GLY A 153 7.40 -9.01 14.36
CA GLY A 153 6.76 -9.96 15.27
C GLY A 153 5.29 -9.60 15.54
N GLU A 154 4.95 -9.32 16.80
CA GLU A 154 3.58 -8.95 17.20
C GLU A 154 3.20 -7.50 16.84
N LYS A 155 4.15 -6.70 16.35
CA LYS A 155 3.93 -5.29 16.06
C LYS A 155 3.70 -5.05 14.57
N ILE A 156 2.46 -4.69 14.22
CA ILE A 156 2.13 -4.22 12.88
C ILE A 156 2.88 -2.93 12.54
N THR A 157 3.34 -2.86 11.31
CA THR A 157 4.05 -1.73 10.70
C THR A 157 3.36 -1.29 9.41
N TYR A 158 3.76 -0.13 8.90
CA TYR A 158 3.17 0.38 7.67
C TYR A 158 3.44 -0.53 6.46
N VAL A 159 4.54 -1.31 6.49
CA VAL A 159 4.92 -2.15 5.36
C VAL A 159 4.07 -3.42 5.32
N ASP A 160 3.53 -3.88 6.45
CA ASP A 160 2.65 -5.06 6.48
C ASP A 160 1.39 -4.86 5.63
N PHE A 161 0.85 -3.64 5.57
CA PHE A 161 -0.25 -3.29 4.65
C PHE A 161 0.17 -3.38 3.18
N ALA A 162 1.42 -3.05 2.87
CA ALA A 162 1.95 -3.13 1.52
C ALA A 162 2.17 -4.58 1.09
N ILE A 163 2.72 -5.42 1.97
CA ILE A 163 2.91 -6.85 1.72
C ILE A 163 1.58 -7.59 1.65
N PHE A 164 0.62 -7.29 2.53
CA PHE A 164 -0.73 -7.82 2.39
C PHE A 164 -1.35 -7.47 1.03
N GLN A 165 -1.19 -6.21 0.60
CA GLN A 165 -1.74 -5.79 -0.68
C GLN A 165 -0.98 -6.36 -1.87
N SER A 166 0.31 -6.73 -1.77
CA SER A 166 0.97 -7.46 -2.86
C SER A 166 0.36 -8.84 -3.05
N MET A 167 0.07 -9.54 -1.96
CA MET A 167 -0.64 -10.83 -1.98
C MET A 167 -2.05 -10.72 -2.57
N ASP A 168 -2.89 -9.78 -2.09
CA ASP A 168 -4.26 -9.58 -2.60
C ASP A 168 -4.24 -9.14 -4.09
N ASN A 169 -3.27 -8.31 -4.49
CA ASN A 169 -3.09 -7.94 -5.89
C ASN A 169 -2.73 -9.14 -6.76
N ASP A 170 -1.74 -9.95 -6.34
CA ASP A 170 -1.30 -11.13 -7.08
C ASP A 170 -2.40 -12.20 -7.16
N GLU A 171 -3.20 -12.37 -6.10
CA GLU A 171 -4.36 -13.27 -6.11
C GLU A 171 -5.38 -12.81 -7.17
N ARG A 172 -5.70 -11.51 -7.17
CA ARG A 172 -6.66 -10.91 -8.11
C ARG A 172 -6.20 -10.94 -9.55
N THR A 173 -4.89 -10.90 -9.79
CA THR A 173 -4.32 -11.02 -11.15
C THR A 173 -4.00 -12.45 -11.54
N GLY A 174 -4.30 -13.45 -10.69
CA GLY A 174 -4.01 -14.85 -10.95
C GLY A 174 -2.51 -15.12 -11.11
N THR A 175 -1.69 -14.38 -10.36
CA THR A 175 -0.23 -14.43 -10.33
C THR A 175 0.32 -14.87 -8.97
N LEU A 176 -0.53 -14.98 -7.94
CA LEU A 176 -0.11 -15.50 -6.64
C LEU A 176 0.43 -16.92 -6.79
N PRO A 177 1.62 -17.25 -6.25
CA PRO A 177 2.16 -18.58 -6.37
C PRO A 177 1.28 -19.58 -5.63
N VAL A 178 1.09 -20.75 -6.25
CA VAL A 178 0.49 -21.89 -5.57
C VAL A 178 1.55 -22.49 -4.65
N PHE A 179 1.70 -21.93 -3.45
CA PHE A 179 2.37 -22.65 -2.37
C PHE A 179 1.45 -23.80 -1.98
N TYR A 180 1.94 -25.04 -2.05
CA TYR A 180 1.12 -26.22 -1.78
C TYR A 180 0.40 -26.10 -0.41
N GLU A 181 -0.90 -26.39 -0.47
CA GLU A 181 -2.00 -26.32 0.51
C GLU A 181 -2.66 -24.96 0.85
N PRO A 182 -4.02 -24.87 0.71
CA PRO A 182 -4.77 -23.67 1.00
C PRO A 182 -4.89 -23.45 2.51
N ARG A 183 -4.10 -22.53 3.07
CA ARG A 183 -4.48 -21.89 4.33
C ARG A 183 -5.60 -20.88 4.02
N ASN A 184 -6.80 -21.17 4.51
CA ASN A 184 -7.96 -20.28 4.43
C ASN A 184 -7.57 -18.85 4.81
N LEU A 185 -7.59 -17.94 3.84
CA LEU A 185 -7.35 -16.50 4.03
C LEU A 185 -8.47 -15.81 4.85
N GLU A 186 -9.52 -16.54 5.23
CA GLU A 186 -10.61 -16.06 6.09
C GLU A 186 -10.20 -15.84 7.56
N THR A 187 -9.02 -16.31 7.98
CA THR A 187 -8.56 -16.20 9.38
C THR A 187 -7.52 -15.12 9.62
N PHE A 188 -7.53 -14.01 8.88
CA PHE A 188 -6.84 -12.80 9.34
C PHE A 188 -7.63 -12.18 10.49
N PRO A 189 -7.11 -12.17 11.74
CA PRO A 189 -7.73 -11.36 12.79
C PRO A 189 -7.51 -9.89 12.44
N LEU A 190 -8.62 -9.16 12.28
CA LEU A 190 -8.66 -7.70 12.39
C LEU A 190 -8.42 -7.28 13.85
#